data_AF-A0A6I1P2T0-F1
#
_entry.id   AF-A0A6I1P2T0-F1
#
_cell.length_a   1.000
_cell.length_b   1.000
_cell.length_c   1.000
_cell.angle_alpha   90.00
_cell.angle_beta   90.00
_cell.angle_gamma   90.00
#
_symmetry.space_group_name_H-M   'P 1'
#
loop_
_entity.id
_entity.type
_entity.pdbx_description
1 polymer ?
#
loop_
_entity_poly.entity_id
_entity_poly.type
_entity_poly.pdbx_seq_one_letter_code
_entity_poly.pdbx_strand_id
1 'polypeptide(L)'
;EQMPIWRLQYPGVEDMKVAVMGCVVNGPGESKLADIGISLPGTGEVPVAPVYVDGQKDVTLKGDNIPAEFTAIVDEYVKTRYGEGGAKRREDGNRIIPIRSVSV
;
A
#
# COMPACT_ATOMS: atom_id res chain seq x y z
N GLU A 1 6.34 13.36 6.46
CA GLU A 1 7.28 12.50 7.21
C GLU A 1 6.57 11.33 7.93
N GLN A 2 5.98 10.36 7.22
CA GLN A 2 5.17 9.27 7.84
C GLN A 2 5.88 7.89 7.94
N MET A 3 6.98 7.70 7.22
CA MET A 3 7.74 6.44 7.22
C MET A 3 8.27 5.96 8.58
N PRO A 4 8.81 6.80 9.49
CA PRO A 4 9.34 6.30 10.76
C PRO A 4 8.24 5.76 11.70
N ILE A 5 7.02 6.33 11.63
CA ILE A 5 5.88 5.88 12.44
C ILE A 5 5.32 4.56 11.90
N TRP A 6 5.15 4.44 10.58
CA TRP A 6 4.63 3.21 9.99
C TRP A 6 5.55 2.02 10.22
N ARG A 7 6.88 2.21 10.14
CA ARG A 7 7.84 1.13 10.40
C ARG A 7 7.75 0.57 11.84
N LEU A 8 7.36 1.40 12.82
CA LEU A 8 7.16 0.98 14.20
C LEU A 8 5.81 0.29 14.41
N GLN A 9 4.75 0.77 13.78
CA GLN A 9 3.39 0.25 13.99
C GLN A 9 3.03 -0.95 13.09
N TYR A 10 3.68 -1.07 11.93
CA TYR A 10 3.30 -2.01 10.87
C TYR A 10 4.52 -2.81 10.40
N PRO A 11 4.85 -3.93 11.08
CA PRO A 11 5.99 -4.76 10.69
C PRO A 11 5.79 -5.34 9.28
N GLY A 12 6.73 -5.04 8.39
CA GLY A 12 6.68 -5.41 6.96
C GLY A 12 6.26 -4.29 6.01
N VAL A 13 5.83 -3.12 6.52
CA VAL A 13 5.46 -1.96 5.67
C VAL A 13 6.62 -1.45 4.82
N GLU A 14 7.86 -1.71 5.22
CA GLU A 14 9.08 -1.40 4.46
C GLU A 14 9.17 -2.13 3.12
N ASP A 15 8.44 -3.24 2.96
CA ASP A 15 8.36 -3.97 1.69
C ASP A 15 7.32 -3.36 0.73
N MET A 16 6.39 -2.54 1.26
CA MET A 16 5.29 -1.93 0.51
C MET A 16 5.80 -1.06 -0.63
N LYS A 17 5.34 -1.34 -1.84
CA LYS A 17 5.69 -0.61 -3.06
C LYS A 17 4.58 0.40 -3.38
N VAL A 18 4.90 1.69 -3.33
CA VAL A 18 4.00 2.77 -3.74
C VAL A 18 4.51 3.40 -5.03
N ALA A 19 3.67 3.42 -6.07
CA ALA A 19 3.98 4.01 -7.38
C ALA A 19 3.21 5.32 -7.58
N VAL A 20 3.91 6.39 -7.91
CA VAL A 20 3.31 7.68 -8.30
C VAL A 20 3.72 7.95 -9.74
N MET A 21 2.82 7.74 -10.68
CA MET A 21 3.10 7.92 -12.10
C MET A 21 2.52 9.25 -12.57
N GLY A 22 3.39 10.22 -12.80
CA GLY A 22 3.07 11.44 -13.55
C GLY A 22 3.23 11.16 -15.04
N CYS A 23 2.12 11.18 -15.77
CA CYS A 23 2.04 10.90 -17.22
C CYS A 23 2.15 9.42 -17.62
N VAL A 24 1.13 8.96 -18.36
CA VAL A 24 0.99 7.62 -18.94
C VAL A 24 2.08 7.40 -20.00
N VAL A 25 3.30 7.00 -19.61
CA VAL A 25 4.33 6.57 -20.60
C VAL A 25 5.19 5.38 -20.18
N ASN A 26 5.07 4.85 -18.98
CA ASN A 26 5.65 3.54 -18.60
C ASN A 26 4.59 2.79 -17.80
N GLY A 27 3.73 1.98 -18.41
CA GLY A 27 4.08 0.69 -18.99
C GLY A 27 3.60 -0.41 -18.02
N PRO A 28 2.70 -1.32 -18.41
CA PRO A 28 1.94 -2.24 -17.53
C PRO A 28 2.76 -3.29 -16.74
N GLY A 29 4.10 -3.21 -16.76
CA GLY A 29 5.04 -4.13 -16.11
C GLY A 29 5.46 -3.74 -14.69
N GLU A 30 5.56 -2.44 -14.37
CA GLU A 30 5.99 -2.00 -13.03
C GLU A 30 4.81 -1.79 -12.07
N SER A 31 3.64 -1.37 -12.55
CA SER A 31 2.45 -1.17 -11.71
C SER A 31 1.81 -2.47 -11.21
N LYS A 32 2.17 -3.62 -11.78
CA LYS A 32 1.79 -4.96 -11.27
C LYS A 32 2.60 -5.39 -10.05
N LEU A 33 3.77 -4.79 -9.83
CA LEU A 33 4.63 -5.06 -8.67
C LEU A 33 4.37 -4.08 -7.52
N ALA A 34 3.58 -3.02 -7.76
CA ALA A 34 3.23 -2.03 -6.76
C ALA A 34 1.96 -2.43 -5.99
N ASP A 35 2.01 -2.30 -4.67
CA ASP A 35 0.85 -2.52 -3.80
C ASP A 35 -0.18 -1.39 -3.97
N ILE A 36 0.29 -0.15 -4.13
CA ILE A 36 -0.55 1.01 -4.42
C ILE A 36 0.06 1.85 -5.54
N GLY A 37 -0.78 2.30 -6.48
CA GLY A 37 -0.41 3.19 -7.57
C GLY A 37 -1.39 4.35 -7.75
N ILE A 38 -0.90 5.54 -8.07
CA ILE A 38 -1.73 6.67 -8.50
C ILE A 38 -1.26 7.20 -9.85
N SER A 39 -2.21 7.44 -10.76
CA SER A 39 -1.96 8.12 -12.03
C SER A 39 -2.36 9.58 -11.91
N LEU A 40 -1.39 10.48 -11.88
CA LEU A 40 -1.66 11.92 -11.80
C LEU A 40 -2.07 12.46 -13.19
N PRO A 41 -3.07 13.35 -13.27
CA PRO A 41 -3.48 14.00 -14.51
C PRO A 41 -2.37 14.91 -15.04
N GLY A 42 -2.37 15.14 -16.35
CA GLY A 42 -1.48 16.11 -16.99
C GLY A 42 -1.78 17.55 -16.57
N THR A 43 -0.76 18.41 -16.61
CA THR A 43 -0.92 19.84 -16.31
C THR A 43 -1.82 20.51 -17.36
N GLY A 44 -3.03 20.91 -16.96
CA GLY A 44 -4.01 21.57 -17.84
C GLY A 44 -5.23 20.72 -18.22
N GLU A 45 -5.31 19.46 -17.77
CA GLU A 45 -6.48 18.59 -17.93
C GLU A 45 -7.35 18.56 -16.66
N VAL A 46 -8.53 17.93 -16.76
CA VAL A 46 -9.43 17.76 -15.61
C VAL A 46 -8.66 17.05 -14.48
N PRO A 47 -8.66 17.57 -13.24
CA PRO A 47 -7.90 17.00 -12.14
C PRO A 47 -8.53 15.67 -11.68
N VAL A 48 -8.29 14.59 -12.42
CA VAL A 48 -8.81 13.25 -12.16
C VAL A 48 -7.63 12.28 -12.10
N ALA A 49 -7.47 11.62 -10.96
CA ALA A 49 -6.40 10.66 -10.71
C ALA A 49 -6.99 9.31 -10.29
N PRO A 50 -6.99 8.28 -11.14
CA PRO A 50 -7.34 6.93 -10.73
C PRO A 50 -6.26 6.35 -9.81
N VAL A 51 -6.72 5.70 -8.74
CA VAL A 51 -5.90 4.98 -7.76
C VAL A 51 -6.08 3.48 -7.99
N TYR A 52 -4.97 2.77 -7.97
CA TYR A 52 -4.88 1.33 -8.14
C TYR A 52 -4.32 0.71 -6.87
N VAL A 53 -4.95 -0.34 -6.36
CA VAL A 53 -4.56 -1.08 -5.16
C VAL A 53 -4.44 -2.56 -5.54
N ASP A 54 -3.32 -3.20 -5.22
CA ASP A 54 -2.99 -4.57 -5.63
C ASP A 54 -3.21 -4.81 -7.14
N GLY A 55 -2.91 -3.80 -7.97
CA GLY A 55 -3.09 -3.84 -9.42
C GLY A 55 -4.54 -3.71 -9.92
N GLN A 56 -5.52 -3.48 -9.04
CA GLN A 56 -6.92 -3.27 -9.38
C GLN A 56 -7.31 -1.80 -9.16
N LYS A 57 -8.13 -1.23 -10.05
CA LYS A 57 -8.63 0.15 -9.87
C LYS A 57 -9.62 0.18 -8.72
N ASP A 58 -9.28 0.91 -7.66
CA ASP A 58 -10.07 0.96 -6.43
C ASP A 58 -10.94 2.23 -6.40
N VAL A 59 -10.31 3.40 -6.32
CA VAL A 59 -11.00 4.70 -6.27
C VAL A 59 -10.50 5.61 -7.40
N THR A 60 -11.30 6.62 -7.74
CA THR A 60 -10.85 7.70 -8.63
C THR A 60 -10.98 9.03 -7.91
N LEU A 61 -9.82 9.64 -7.60
CA LEU A 61 -9.72 10.93 -6.94
C LEU A 61 -9.98 12.04 -7.95
N LYS A 62 -10.67 13.10 -7.51
CA LYS A 62 -11.03 14.24 -8.36
C LYS A 62 -10.81 15.54 -7.60
N GLY A 63 -10.34 16.57 -8.30
CA GLY A 63 -10.09 17.91 -7.74
C GLY A 63 -8.66 18.09 -7.22
N ASP A 64 -8.41 19.22 -6.57
CA ASP A 64 -7.07 19.62 -6.12
C ASP A 64 -6.58 18.89 -4.86
N ASN A 65 -7.47 18.16 -4.18
CA ASN A 65 -7.17 17.41 -2.95
C ASN A 65 -6.66 15.98 -3.18
N ILE A 66 -6.31 15.61 -4.42
CA ILE A 66 -5.72 14.31 -4.78
C ILE A 66 -4.61 13.86 -3.81
N PRO A 67 -3.58 14.66 -3.49
CA PRO A 67 -2.50 14.20 -2.62
C PRO A 67 -2.95 13.90 -1.18
N ALA A 68 -3.91 14.67 -0.65
CA ALA A 68 -4.44 14.46 0.69
C ALA A 68 -5.24 13.15 0.77
N GLU A 69 -6.15 12.95 -0.19
CA GLU A 69 -6.96 11.74 -0.30
C GLU A 69 -6.10 10.50 -0.55
N PHE A 70 -5.08 10.61 -1.42
CA PHE A 70 -4.15 9.52 -1.66
C PHE A 70 -3.39 9.09 -0.40
N THR A 71 -2.95 10.07 0.41
CA THR A 71 -2.28 9.79 1.67
C THR A 71 -3.21 9.04 2.64
N ALA A 72 -4.50 9.41 2.68
CA ALA A 72 -5.50 8.72 3.50
C ALA A 72 -5.72 7.26 3.04
N ILE A 73 -5.79 7.02 1.72
CA ILE A 73 -5.93 5.68 1.15
C ILE A 73 -4.72 4.81 1.49
N VAL A 74 -3.50 5.35 1.35
CA VAL A 74 -2.28 4.61 1.71
C VAL A 74 -2.27 4.27 3.20
N ASP A 75 -2.63 5.22 4.06
CA ASP A 75 -2.68 4.98 5.51
C ASP A 75 -3.71 3.89 5.88
N GLU A 76 -4.90 3.92 5.26
CA GLU A 76 -5.93 2.90 5.45
C GLU A 76 -5.51 1.54 4.92
N TYR A 77 -4.83 1.50 3.77
CA TYR A 77 -4.27 0.26 3.22
C TYR A 77 -3.23 -0.34 4.14
N VAL A 78 -2.32 0.49 4.66
CA VAL A 78 -1.30 0.05 5.61
C VAL A 78 -1.95 -0.52 6.87
N LYS A 79 -2.94 0.18 7.43
CA LYS A 79 -3.73 -0.29 8.58
C LYS A 79 -4.42 -1.62 8.31
N THR A 80 -5.02 -1.78 7.14
CA THR A 80 -5.82 -2.97 6.80
C THR A 80 -4.94 -4.18 6.47
N ARG A 81 -3.82 -3.98 5.77
CA ARG A 81 -2.96 -5.08 5.30
C ARG A 81 -1.80 -5.42 6.23
N TYR A 82 -1.25 -4.43 6.92
CA TYR A 82 -0.11 -4.59 7.84
C TYR A 82 -0.50 -4.38 9.31
N GLY A 83 -1.73 -3.95 9.60
CA GLY A 83 -2.27 -3.93 10.96
C GLY A 83 -2.47 -5.31 11.54
N GLU A 84 -2.90 -5.38 12.80
CA GLU A 84 -2.99 -6.61 13.59
C GLU A 84 -3.93 -7.64 12.91
N GLY A 85 -3.37 -8.76 12.44
CA GLY A 85 -4.09 -9.80 11.67
C GLY A 85 -4.11 -9.61 10.16
N GLY A 86 -3.45 -8.58 9.63
CA GLY A 86 -3.37 -8.30 8.20
C GLY A 86 -2.54 -9.34 7.43
N ALA A 87 -3.02 -9.75 6.25
CA ALA A 87 -2.43 -10.82 5.44
C ALA A 87 -0.99 -10.55 4.97
N LYS A 88 -0.53 -9.29 4.95
CA LYS A 88 0.84 -8.90 4.58
C LYS A 88 1.68 -8.48 5.78
N ARG A 89 1.12 -8.48 6.99
CA ARG A 89 1.90 -8.27 8.21
C ARG A 89 2.88 -9.41 8.35
N ARG A 90 4.18 -9.12 8.42
CA ARG A 90 5.13 -10.17 8.80
C ARG A 90 4.85 -10.57 10.24
N GLU A 91 4.38 -11.80 10.44
CA GLU A 91 4.44 -12.50 11.71
C GLU A 91 5.90 -12.92 11.99
N ASP A 92 6.85 -11.99 11.94
CA ASP A 92 8.19 -12.29 12.42
C ASP A 92 8.20 -12.04 13.93
N GLY A 93 8.06 -13.11 14.72
CA GLY A 93 8.46 -13.01 16.12
C GLY A 93 7.92 -13.99 17.17
N ASN A 94 6.97 -14.90 16.93
CA ASN A 94 6.67 -15.93 17.97
C ASN A 94 5.80 -17.12 17.54
N ARG A 95 6.06 -17.77 16.39
CA ARG A 95 5.55 -19.13 16.22
C ARG A 95 6.44 -20.10 17.01
N ILE A 96 6.31 -20.05 18.34
CA ILE A 96 6.64 -21.19 19.19
C ILE A 96 5.71 -22.30 18.73
N ILE A 97 6.21 -23.16 17.85
CA ILE A 97 5.61 -24.44 17.54
C ILE A 97 5.63 -25.20 18.88
N PRO A 98 4.49 -25.45 19.55
CA PRO A 98 4.53 -26.27 20.76
C PRO A 98 4.98 -27.65 20.31
N ILE A 99 6.20 -28.05 20.68
CA ILE A 99 6.64 -29.42 20.55
C ILE A 99 5.65 -30.23 21.37
N ARG A 100 4.76 -30.98 20.71
CA ARG A 100 3.91 -31.96 21.39
C ARG A 100 4.85 -32.90 22.12
N SER A 101 4.95 -32.74 23.43
CA SER A 101 5.57 -33.72 24.31
C SER A 101 4.77 -35.01 24.17
N VAL A 102 5.30 -35.95 23.40
CA VAL A 102 4.82 -37.32 23.39
C VAL A 102 5.23 -37.92 24.73
N SER A 103 4.26 -38.04 25.64
CA SER A 103 4.46 -38.80 26.88
C SER A 103 4.67 -40.27 26.52
N VAL A 104 5.80 -40.81 26.99
CA VAL A 104 6.15 -42.23 26.98
C VAL A 104 5.32 -43.02 27.98
#